data_AF-A0A841H2A2-F1
#
_entry.id   AF-A0A841H2A2-F1
#
_cell.length_a   1.000
_cell.length_b   1.000
_cell.length_c   1.000
_cell.angle_alpha   90.00
_cell.angle_beta   90.00
_cell.angle_gamma   90.00
#
_symmetry.space_group_name_H-M   'P 1'
#
loop_
_entity.id
_entity.type
_entity.pdbx_description
1 polymer ?
#
loop_
_entity_poly.entity_id
_entity_poly.type
_entity_poly.pdbx_seq_one_letter_code
_entity_poly.pdbx_strand_id
1 'polypeptide(L)'
;MAVRNFGAPDGSEWNVWEVVPEEMTDPRGSGSHLPQEMVDGWLCFATDGEKRRLYPRPPMWHEETDEQLWRLCETAVPVVPRTEKSAADELPDSTGV
;
A
#
# COMPACT_ATOMS: atom_id res chain seq x y z
N MET A 1 14.94 -4.73 -7.74
CA MET A 1 13.87 -4.65 -6.73
C MET A 1 14.48 -4.56 -5.34
N ALA A 2 14.33 -3.41 -4.68
CA ALA A 2 14.70 -3.26 -3.28
C ALA A 2 13.42 -3.33 -2.43
N VAL A 3 13.39 -4.27 -1.49
CA VAL A 3 12.30 -4.47 -0.53
C VAL A 3 12.86 -4.20 0.86
N ARG A 4 12.19 -3.34 1.62
CA ARG A 4 12.51 -3.09 3.02
C ARG A 4 11.35 -3.53 3.89
N ASN A 5 11.67 -4.01 5.08
CA ASN A 5 10.70 -4.24 6.15
C ASN A 5 10.89 -3.16 7.22
N PHE A 6 9.79 -2.72 7.82
CA PHE A 6 9.79 -1.84 8.97
C PHE A 6 8.61 -2.16 9.89
N GLY A 7 8.78 -1.91 11.19
CA GLY A 7 7.72 -2.06 12.17
C GLY A 7 6.89 -0.79 12.28
N ALA A 8 5.58 -0.90 12.17
CA ALA A 8 4.66 0.17 12.51
C ALA A 8 4.62 0.38 14.04
N PRO A 9 4.28 1.58 14.53
CA PRO A 9 4.07 1.83 15.96
C PRO A 9 2.92 1.00 16.54
N ASP A 10 2.01 0.50 15.69
CA ASP A 10 0.93 -0.42 16.07
C ASP A 10 1.42 -1.87 16.33
N GLY A 11 2.70 -2.15 16.05
CA GLY A 11 3.31 -3.48 16.17
C GLY A 11 3.16 -4.36 14.93
N SER A 12 2.47 -3.88 13.89
CA SER A 12 2.39 -4.59 12.60
C SER A 12 3.69 -4.47 11.81
N GLU A 13 4.10 -5.55 11.14
CA GLU A 13 5.23 -5.52 10.21
C GLU A 13 4.75 -5.12 8.81
N TRP A 14 5.42 -4.13 8.23
CA TRP A 14 5.13 -3.63 6.90
C TRP A 14 6.31 -3.84 5.97
N ASN A 15 6.01 -4.34 4.78
CA ASN A 15 6.95 -4.43 3.67
C ASN A 15 6.70 -3.26 2.72
N VAL A 16 7.76 -2.56 2.34
CA VAL A 16 7.74 -1.47 1.36
C VAL A 16 8.67 -1.80 0.20
N TRP A 17 8.19 -1.58 -1.02
CA TRP A 17 8.97 -1.74 -2.23
C TRP A 17 8.54 -0.73 -3.29
N GLU A 18 9.48 -0.33 -4.13
CA GLU A 18 9.18 0.48 -5.31
C GLU A 18 8.68 -0.42 -6.44
N VAL A 19 7.62 0.02 -7.11
CA VAL A 19 7.09 -0.61 -8.32
C VAL A 19 7.27 0.38 -9.47
N VAL A 20 8.16 0.03 -10.40
CA VAL A 20 8.35 0.74 -11.66
C VAL A 20 7.69 -0.08 -12.79
N PRO A 21 6.75 0.48 -13.55
CA PRO A 21 6.01 -0.26 -14.56
C PRO A 21 6.89 -0.77 -15.72
N GLU A 22 8.07 -0.21 -15.89
CA GLU A 22 9.08 -0.62 -16.87
C GLU A 22 9.45 -2.12 -16.74
N GLU A 23 9.58 -2.61 -15.50
CA GLU A 23 9.84 -4.04 -15.21
C GLU A 23 8.57 -4.92 -15.29
N MET A 24 7.38 -4.32 -15.16
CA MET A 24 6.07 -5.01 -15.17
C MET A 24 5.35 -4.92 -16.53
N THR A 25 6.08 -4.78 -17.64
CA THR A 25 5.50 -5.00 -18.96
C THR A 25 5.26 -6.50 -19.15
N ASP A 26 4.13 -6.97 -18.62
CA ASP A 26 3.59 -8.27 -18.96
C ASP A 26 3.27 -8.26 -20.48
N PRO A 27 3.82 -9.18 -21.30
CA PRO A 27 3.57 -9.21 -22.74
C PRO A 27 2.11 -9.53 -23.09
N ARG A 28 1.27 -9.82 -22.09
CA ARG A 28 -0.16 -10.14 -22.21
C ARG A 28 -1.08 -8.96 -21.93
N GLY A 29 -0.59 -7.72 -22.03
CA GLY A 29 -1.46 -6.57 -22.31
C GLY A 29 -2.36 -6.12 -21.16
N SER A 30 -1.90 -6.17 -19.91
CA SER A 30 -2.59 -5.49 -18.79
C SER A 30 -2.15 -4.02 -18.62
N GLY A 31 -1.35 -3.49 -19.55
CA GLY A 31 -0.81 -2.13 -19.52
C GLY A 31 -1.70 -1.04 -20.11
N SER A 32 -2.97 -1.32 -20.45
CA SER A 32 -3.72 -0.42 -21.32
C SER A 32 -4.39 0.79 -20.63
N HIS A 33 -4.37 0.92 -19.29
CA HIS A 33 -5.05 2.02 -18.57
C HIS A 33 -4.27 2.62 -17.38
N LEU A 34 -2.95 2.43 -17.30
CA LEU A 34 -2.19 3.15 -16.26
C LEU A 34 -2.13 4.64 -16.63
N PRO A 35 -2.58 5.55 -15.74
CA PRO A 35 -2.41 6.99 -15.97
C PRO A 35 -0.92 7.30 -16.09
N GLN A 36 -0.57 8.26 -16.95
CA GLN A 36 0.84 8.65 -17.22
C GLN A 36 1.61 8.99 -15.94
N GLU A 37 0.90 9.41 -14.92
CA GLU A 37 1.41 9.69 -13.58
C GLU A 37 2.06 8.44 -12.95
N MET A 38 1.46 7.26 -13.10
CA MET A 38 1.99 5.99 -12.58
C MET A 38 3.20 5.45 -13.36
N VAL A 39 3.58 6.08 -14.48
CA VAL A 39 4.79 5.73 -15.25
C VAL A 39 6.05 6.03 -14.45
N ASP A 40 6.00 7.06 -13.59
CA ASP A 40 7.08 7.42 -12.69
C ASP A 40 7.23 6.45 -11.51
N GLY A 41 6.47 5.36 -11.47
CA GLY A 41 6.52 4.37 -10.40
C GLY A 41 5.92 4.84 -9.07
N TRP A 42 5.66 3.89 -8.18
CA TRP A 42 5.01 4.15 -6.89
C TRP A 42 5.61 3.29 -5.79
N LEU A 43 5.43 3.70 -4.54
CA LEU A 43 5.72 2.83 -3.39
C LEU A 43 4.52 1.98 -3.07
N CYS A 44 4.75 0.69 -2.89
CA CYS A 44 3.75 -0.24 -2.42
C CYS A 44 4.13 -0.67 -1.00
N PHE A 45 3.21 -0.45 -0.08
CA PHE A 45 3.27 -0.90 1.30
C PHE A 45 2.32 -2.09 1.43
N ALA A 46 2.78 -3.17 2.04
CA ALA A 46 1.89 -4.29 2.38
C ALA A 46 2.19 -4.81 3.76
N THR A 47 1.13 -5.26 4.41
CA THR A 47 1.16 -5.97 5.67
C THR A 47 0.24 -7.19 5.58
N ASP A 48 0.09 -7.93 6.67
CA ASP A 48 -0.72 -9.15 6.73
C ASP A 48 -2.21 -8.82 6.51
N GLY A 49 -2.64 -8.84 5.25
CA GLY A 49 -4.03 -8.60 4.82
C GLY A 49 -4.33 -7.22 4.23
N GLU A 50 -3.43 -6.24 4.34
CA GLU A 50 -3.64 -4.89 3.81
C GLU A 50 -2.52 -4.45 2.87
N LYS A 51 -2.89 -3.73 1.81
CA LYS A 51 -1.95 -3.11 0.86
C LYS A 51 -2.29 -1.65 0.71
N ARG A 52 -1.27 -0.80 0.71
CA ARG A 52 -1.39 0.64 0.44
C ARG A 52 -0.39 1.03 -0.63
N ARG A 53 -0.73 2.02 -1.44
CA ARG A 53 0.14 2.55 -2.48
C ARG A 53 0.31 4.05 -2.32
N LEU A 54 1.54 4.50 -2.41
CA LEU A 54 1.90 5.91 -2.32
C LEU A 54 2.46 6.39 -3.66
N TYR A 55 1.88 7.47 -4.15
CA TYR A 55 2.32 8.16 -5.34
C TYR A 55 2.25 9.69 -5.08
N PRO A 56 3.27 10.48 -5.47
CA PRO A 56 4.52 10.09 -6.13
C PRO A 56 5.52 9.39 -5.20
N ARG A 57 6.45 8.60 -5.76
CA ARG A 57 7.50 7.93 -4.98
C ARG A 57 8.56 8.96 -4.52
N PRO A 58 8.95 8.99 -3.24
CA PRO A 58 10.09 9.80 -2.81
C PRO A 58 11.41 9.18 -3.29
N PRO A 59 12.38 9.96 -3.81
CA PRO A 59 13.62 9.43 -4.37
C PRO A 59 14.57 8.78 -3.34
N MET A 60 14.44 9.12 -2.05
CA MET A 60 15.32 8.67 -0.97
C MET A 60 14.60 7.80 0.08
N TRP A 61 13.50 7.15 -0.28
CA TRP A 61 12.73 6.30 0.64
C TRP A 61 13.54 5.16 1.29
N HIS A 62 14.62 4.73 0.63
CA HIS A 62 15.56 3.71 1.13
C HIS A 62 16.39 4.19 2.32
N GLU A 63 16.60 5.50 2.44
CA GLU A 63 17.38 6.13 3.51
C GLU A 63 16.49 6.60 4.66
N GLU A 64 15.17 6.63 4.43
CA GLU A 64 14.18 6.99 5.45
C GLU A 64 14.18 5.99 6.61
N THR A 65 13.91 6.51 7.81
CA THR A 65 13.73 5.70 9.03
C THR A 65 12.39 4.98 9.01
N ASP A 66 12.23 3.97 9.87
CA ASP A 66 10.96 3.28 10.09
C ASP A 66 9.82 4.26 10.41
N GLU A 67 10.06 5.27 11.26
CA GLU A 67 9.09 6.33 11.56
C GLU A 67 8.66 7.12 10.31
N GLN A 68 9.59 7.46 9.41
CA GLN A 68 9.25 8.18 8.18
C GLN A 68 8.51 7.28 7.19
N LEU A 69 8.94 6.02 7.05
CA LEU A 69 8.23 5.02 6.25
C LEU A 69 6.80 4.81 6.75
N TRP A 70 6.59 4.85 8.07
CA TRP A 70 5.25 4.80 8.65
C TRP A 70 4.42 6.03 8.26
N ARG A 71 4.95 7.25 8.38
CA ARG A 71 4.24 8.47 7.94
C ARG A 71 3.86 8.40 6.46
N LEU A 72 4.77 7.91 5.62
CA LEU A 72 4.51 7.68 4.20
C LEU A 72 3.38 6.66 4.00
N CYS A 73 3.38 5.57 4.77
CA CYS A 73 2.32 4.56 4.78
C CYS A 73 0.95 5.11 5.25
N GLU A 74 0.92 6.05 6.21
CA GLU A 74 -0.31 6.71 6.66
C GLU A 74 -0.89 7.62 5.58
N THR A 75 -0.04 8.27 4.78
CA THR A 75 -0.47 9.07 3.62
C THR A 75 -0.79 8.23 2.39
N ALA A 76 -0.41 6.94 2.38
CA ALA A 76 -0.61 6.04 1.27
C ALA A 76 -2.09 5.67 1.10
N VAL A 77 -2.53 5.55 -0.15
CA VAL A 77 -3.91 5.20 -0.48
C VAL A 77 -4.12 3.70 -0.24
N PRO A 78 -5.07 3.28 0.61
CA PRO A 78 -5.37 1.87 0.81
C PRO A 78 -5.94 1.26 -0.46
N VAL A 79 -5.35 0.15 -0.86
CA VAL A 79 -5.83 -0.69 -1.96
C VAL A 79 -6.74 -1.73 -1.32
N VAL A 80 -8.04 -1.44 -1.31
CA VAL A 80 -9.03 -2.46 -0.94
C VAL A 80 -8.88 -3.62 -1.91
N PRO A 81 -8.51 -4.84 -1.45
CA PRO A 81 -8.76 -6.01 -2.27
C PRO A 81 -10.26 -6.01 -2.48
N ARG A 82 -10.71 -6.06 -3.74
CA ARG A 82 -12.13 -6.17 -4.05
C ARG A 82 -12.60 -7.56 -3.61
N THR A 83 -12.75 -7.74 -2.30
CA THR A 83 -13.53 -8.82 -1.74
C THR A 83 -14.98 -8.43 -1.97
N GLU A 84 -15.63 -9.22 -2.81
CA GLU A 84 -17.08 -9.19 -2.92
C GLU A 84 -17.65 -9.43 -1.50
N LYS A 85 -18.53 -8.52 -1.05
CA LYS A 85 -19.23 -8.47 0.26
C LYS A 85 -18.34 -8.05 1.45
N SER A 86 -18.55 -6.91 2.09
CA SER A 86 -19.79 -6.50 2.81
C SER A 86 -20.41 -7.65 3.60
N ALA A 87 -19.77 -8.01 4.71
CA ALA A 87 -20.39 -8.69 5.85
C ALA A 87 -19.49 -8.37 7.05
N ALA A 88 -19.91 -7.78 8.15
CA ALA A 88 -21.22 -7.44 8.70
C ALA A 88 -20.99 -6.11 9.45
N ASP A 89 -21.79 -5.08 9.19
CA ASP A 89 -23.07 -4.93 9.88
C ASP A 89 -22.82 -5.00 11.39
N GLU A 90 -22.33 -3.87 11.89
CA GLU A 90 -22.67 -3.33 13.21
C GLU A 90 -23.75 -4.13 13.95
N LEU A 91 -23.33 -4.92 14.93
CA LEU A 91 -24.22 -5.46 15.95
C LEU A 91 -24.68 -4.29 16.84
N PRO A 92 -25.98 -3.95 16.94
CA PRO A 92 -26.43 -3.09 18.02
C PRO A 92 -26.64 -3.97 19.26
N ASP A 93 -25.67 -3.99 20.17
CA ASP A 93 -25.96 -4.39 21.55
C ASP A 93 -25.34 -3.43 22.56
N SER A 94 -26.17 -2.50 23.01
CA SER A 94 -26.14 -2.06 24.40
C SER A 94 -27.54 -1.64 24.79
N THR A 95 -28.31 -2.66 25.20
CA THR A 95 -29.39 -2.50 26.17
C THR A 95 -28.76 -2.05 27.49
N GLY A 96 -29.21 -0.94 28.08
CA GLY A 96 -28.72 -0.52 29.39
C GLY A 96 -29.45 0.67 29.99
N VAL A 97 -30.41 0.31 30.87
CA VAL A 97 -31.12 1.07 31.93
C VAL A 97 -32.38 1.85 31.57
#